data_AF-A0A538PF28-F1
#
_entry.id   AF-A0A538PF28-F1
#
_cell.length_a   1.000
_cell.length_b   1.000
_cell.length_c   1.000
_cell.angle_alpha   90.00
_cell.angle_beta   90.00
_cell.angle_gamma   90.00
#
_symmetry.space_group_name_H-M   'P 1'
#
loop_
_entity.id
_entity.type
_entity.pdbx_description
1 polymer ?
#
loop_
_entity_poly.entity_id
_entity_poly.type
_entity_poly.pdbx_seq_one_letter_code
_entity_poly.pdbx_strand_id
1 'polypeptide(L)'
;MIGATMPGAIHRAAGPTVKRPDDTWCTGTARRERRCRFRQTRTKEGREDMSLKKAALVVGIEDYPGSWLPGCVKDATTVKELLSRNDDRSSNFSCIELLGPKGTASGSSQITRVLLRHHVRDILAKKVDMALMYFSGHGIVMHEIVEYANDSKIPQITIIVDACFSGKLGAVPAIKEDRAVLREGVAILTASSGDEVAVMSSDRSLFTSYVCAALEGGAADVRGDVTSASIYAYVEQIMGPLDQRPMYKANVARLDALRSCNPVVPQDVLRKLVEYFPRLNEEHKLDPAYEPDHGQHPPGTTPDPRKEA
;
A
#
# COMPACT_ATOMS: atom_id res chain seq x y z
N MET A 1 -63.29 -39.22 -7.78
CA MET A 1 -62.98 -40.49 -8.46
C MET A 1 -61.58 -40.38 -9.05
N ILE A 2 -60.66 -41.24 -8.57
CA ILE A 2 -59.50 -41.85 -9.27
C ILE A 2 -58.50 -40.86 -9.93
N GLY A 3 -57.19 -40.84 -9.69
CA GLY A 3 -56.27 -41.74 -9.00
C GLY A 3 -54.84 -41.21 -9.20
N ALA A 4 -53.92 -41.64 -8.34
CA ALA A 4 -52.55 -41.16 -8.23
C ALA A 4 -51.62 -41.61 -9.37
N THR A 5 -50.57 -40.82 -9.64
CA THR A 5 -49.25 -41.32 -10.07
C THR A 5 -48.16 -40.26 -9.80
N MET A 6 -47.08 -40.69 -9.15
CA MET A 6 -45.78 -40.04 -8.94
C MET A 6 -44.72 -41.11 -9.32
N PRO A 7 -43.40 -40.84 -9.47
CA PRO A 7 -42.68 -39.59 -9.74
C PRO A 7 -41.62 -39.73 -10.87
N GLY A 8 -41.23 -38.63 -11.52
CA GLY A 8 -40.13 -38.58 -12.50
C GLY A 8 -38.85 -37.98 -11.92
N ALA A 9 -37.75 -38.73 -11.99
CA ALA A 9 -36.45 -38.44 -11.37
C ALA A 9 -35.70 -37.24 -12.01
N ILE A 10 -35.02 -36.47 -11.15
CA ILE A 10 -34.12 -35.38 -11.52
C ILE A 10 -32.75 -35.99 -11.87
N HIS A 11 -32.33 -35.90 -13.13
CA HIS A 11 -30.98 -36.27 -13.56
C HIS A 11 -29.95 -35.26 -13.03
N ARG A 12 -29.07 -35.70 -12.13
CA ARG A 12 -27.83 -34.99 -11.77
C ARG A 12 -26.78 -35.21 -12.87
N ALA A 13 -26.27 -34.12 -13.43
CA ALA A 13 -25.14 -34.14 -14.34
C ALA A 13 -23.86 -34.57 -13.61
N ALA A 14 -23.07 -35.44 -14.24
CA ALA A 14 -21.78 -35.91 -13.74
C ALA A 14 -20.72 -34.80 -13.88
N GLY A 15 -19.97 -34.53 -12.81
CA GLY A 15 -18.80 -33.66 -12.84
C GLY A 15 -17.61 -34.32 -13.55
N PRO A 16 -16.56 -33.54 -13.91
CA PRO A 16 -15.46 -34.02 -14.72
C PRO A 16 -14.61 -35.06 -13.97
N THR A 17 -14.31 -36.16 -14.66
CA THR A 17 -13.42 -37.23 -14.21
C THR A 17 -11.96 -36.86 -14.46
N VAL A 18 -11.17 -36.78 -13.39
CA VAL A 18 -9.70 -36.64 -13.46
C VAL A 18 -9.09 -38.01 -13.18
N LYS A 19 -8.35 -38.56 -14.16
CA LYS A 19 -7.60 -39.81 -14.02
C LYS A 19 -6.39 -39.59 -13.11
N ARG A 20 -6.26 -40.35 -12.03
CA ARG A 20 -5.04 -40.44 -11.21
C ARG A 20 -4.28 -41.74 -11.53
N PRO A 21 -2.95 -41.77 -11.42
CA PRO A 21 -2.13 -42.89 -11.88
C PRO A 21 -1.97 -43.96 -10.78
N ASP A 22 -3.06 -44.51 -10.26
CA ASP A 22 -3.00 -45.56 -9.24
C ASP A 22 -4.36 -46.28 -9.17
N ASP A 23 -4.50 -47.41 -9.87
CA ASP A 23 -5.71 -48.24 -9.90
C ASP A 23 -5.96 -48.88 -8.53
N THR A 24 -6.79 -48.26 -7.68
CA THR A 24 -7.53 -48.95 -6.61
C THR A 24 -8.85 -48.24 -6.29
N TRP A 25 -9.94 -49.00 -6.31
CA TRP A 25 -11.27 -48.55 -5.90
C TRP A 25 -11.40 -48.67 -4.37
N CYS A 26 -11.71 -47.56 -3.68
CA CYS A 26 -12.10 -47.59 -2.25
C CYS A 26 -13.58 -47.23 -2.12
N THR A 27 -14.42 -48.24 -1.89
CA THR A 27 -15.77 -48.09 -1.34
C THR A 27 -15.70 -48.13 0.18
N GLY A 28 -16.26 -47.15 0.89
CA GLY A 28 -16.50 -47.30 2.33
C GLY A 28 -16.34 -46.02 3.14
N THR A 29 -17.44 -45.65 3.79
CA THR A 29 -17.61 -44.64 4.82
C THR A 29 -16.59 -44.78 5.96
N ALA A 30 -15.71 -43.78 6.14
CA ALA A 30 -14.98 -43.58 7.40
C ALA A 30 -14.59 -42.11 7.56
N ARG A 31 -15.20 -41.46 8.54
CA ARG A 31 -14.85 -40.14 9.07
C ARG A 31 -13.41 -40.22 9.59
N ARG A 32 -12.46 -39.58 8.90
CA ARG A 32 -11.05 -39.50 9.33
C ARG A 32 -10.65 -38.04 9.52
N GLU A 33 -10.45 -37.69 10.78
CA GLU A 33 -9.68 -36.53 11.22
C GLU A 33 -8.35 -36.49 10.47
N ARG A 34 -8.15 -35.48 9.62
CA ARG A 34 -6.84 -35.22 9.04
C ARG A 34 -6.03 -34.42 10.05
N ARG A 35 -5.25 -35.12 10.86
CA ARG A 35 -4.01 -34.60 11.44
C ARG A 35 -3.17 -34.01 10.30
N CYS A 36 -3.16 -32.69 10.18
CA CYS A 36 -2.18 -31.96 9.39
C CYS A 36 -0.80 -32.30 9.96
N ARG A 37 -0.07 -33.23 9.32
CA ARG A 37 1.36 -33.38 9.57
C ARG A 37 2.04 -32.19 8.94
N PHE A 38 2.25 -31.15 9.74
CA PHE A 38 3.13 -30.04 9.44
C PHE A 38 4.54 -30.61 9.29
N ARG A 39 4.94 -30.88 8.05
CA ARG A 39 6.31 -31.28 7.72
C ARG A 39 7.17 -30.03 7.90
N GLN A 40 7.73 -29.86 9.10
CA GLN A 40 8.78 -28.86 9.34
C GLN A 40 10.00 -29.24 8.48
N THR A 41 10.06 -28.71 7.27
CA THR A 41 11.34 -28.53 6.58
C THR A 41 12.06 -27.43 7.33
N ARG A 42 12.93 -27.87 8.22
CA ARG A 42 13.85 -27.04 9.00
C ARG A 42 14.90 -26.49 8.04
N THR A 43 14.60 -25.41 7.33
CA THR A 43 15.63 -24.62 6.63
C THR A 43 16.38 -23.82 7.68
N LYS A 44 17.58 -24.31 8.00
CA LYS A 44 18.63 -23.55 8.67
C LYS A 44 19.17 -22.55 7.64
N GLU A 45 18.55 -21.40 7.52
CA GLU A 45 19.21 -20.22 6.97
C GLU A 45 18.95 -19.08 7.94
N GLY A 46 20.04 -18.56 8.51
CA GLY A 46 19.98 -17.29 9.22
C GLY A 46 19.39 -16.28 8.25
N ARG A 47 18.27 -15.67 8.63
CA ARG A 47 17.68 -14.58 7.87
C ARG A 47 18.68 -13.43 7.93
N GLU A 48 19.53 -13.33 6.91
CA GLU A 48 20.17 -12.05 6.59
C GLU A 48 19.05 -11.01 6.62
N ASP A 49 19.30 -9.91 7.33
CA ASP A 49 18.39 -8.77 7.34
C ASP A 49 18.40 -8.16 5.92
N MET A 50 17.65 -8.80 5.02
CA MET A 50 17.54 -8.44 3.62
C MET A 50 16.72 -7.17 3.54
N SER A 51 17.39 -6.02 3.72
CA SER A 51 16.84 -4.72 3.40
C SER A 51 16.39 -4.74 1.94
N LEU A 52 15.09 -4.51 1.71
CA LEU A 52 14.50 -4.50 0.38
C LEU A 52 15.22 -3.46 -0.48
N LYS A 53 15.58 -3.81 -1.70
CA LYS A 53 16.08 -2.84 -2.68
C LYS A 53 14.87 -2.05 -3.17
N LYS A 54 14.82 -0.77 -2.83
CA LYS A 54 13.72 0.12 -3.21
C LYS A 54 14.19 1.24 -4.12
N ALA A 55 13.45 1.54 -5.19
CA ALA A 55 13.71 2.69 -6.05
C ALA A 55 12.45 3.51 -6.30
N ALA A 56 12.59 4.84 -6.38
CA ALA A 56 11.46 5.73 -6.60
C ALA A 56 11.72 6.67 -7.78
N LEU A 57 10.70 6.94 -8.58
CA LEU A 57 10.66 8.05 -9.51
C LEU A 57 9.70 9.10 -8.96
N VAL A 58 10.20 10.31 -8.73
CA VAL A 58 9.43 11.41 -8.13
C VAL A 58 9.41 12.56 -9.14
N VAL A 59 8.21 12.90 -9.61
CA VAL A 59 7.99 13.85 -10.70
C VAL A 59 7.16 15.02 -10.21
N GLY A 60 7.65 16.24 -10.45
CA GLY A 60 6.95 17.47 -10.14
C GLY A 60 7.11 18.46 -11.28
N ILE A 61 6.04 18.78 -12.00
CA ILE A 61 6.08 19.67 -13.16
C ILE A 61 5.11 20.82 -12.94
N GLU A 62 5.65 22.02 -12.84
CA GLU A 62 4.87 23.27 -12.66
C GLU A 62 4.66 24.00 -13.99
N ASP A 63 5.66 23.96 -14.88
CA ASP A 63 5.67 24.78 -16.08
C ASP A 63 5.23 24.00 -17.32
N TYR A 64 4.03 24.31 -17.79
CA TYR A 64 3.47 23.76 -19.03
C TYR A 64 3.36 24.86 -20.08
N PRO A 65 3.48 24.52 -21.38
CA PRO A 65 3.19 25.49 -22.43
C PRO A 65 1.77 26.06 -22.26
N GLY A 66 1.67 27.34 -21.90
CA GLY A 66 0.40 28.04 -21.72
C GLY A 66 -0.34 27.80 -20.39
N SER A 67 0.24 27.06 -19.44
CA SER A 67 -0.35 26.86 -18.10
C SER A 67 0.73 26.72 -17.03
N TRP A 68 0.51 27.34 -15.87
CA TRP A 68 1.41 27.24 -14.71
C TRP A 68 0.65 26.63 -13.53
N LEU A 69 1.22 25.58 -12.95
CA LEU A 69 0.69 24.92 -11.75
C LEU A 69 1.73 25.01 -10.62
N PRO A 70 1.70 26.08 -9.80
CA PRO A 70 2.65 26.22 -8.70
C PRO A 70 2.50 25.12 -7.65
N GLY A 71 3.61 24.70 -7.04
CA GLY A 71 3.61 23.77 -5.90
C GLY A 71 4.03 22.35 -6.25
N CYS A 72 3.87 21.90 -7.51
CA CYS A 72 4.21 20.53 -7.91
C CYS A 72 5.69 20.17 -7.68
N VAL A 73 6.62 21.12 -7.88
CA VAL A 73 8.04 20.88 -7.63
C VAL A 73 8.31 20.80 -6.13
N LYS A 74 7.68 21.66 -5.32
CA LYS A 74 7.77 21.61 -3.86
C LYS A 74 7.24 20.27 -3.34
N ASP A 75 6.08 19.85 -3.83
CA ASP A 75 5.43 18.57 -3.52
C ASP A 75 6.33 17.37 -3.81
N ALA A 76 6.87 17.30 -5.03
CA ALA A 76 7.81 16.26 -5.42
C ALA A 76 9.06 16.24 -4.53
N THR A 77 9.63 17.42 -4.23
CA THR A 77 10.83 17.52 -3.40
C THR A 77 10.58 17.00 -1.99
N THR A 78 9.48 17.40 -1.33
CA THR A 78 9.12 16.93 0.01
C THR A 78 8.84 15.42 0.04
N VAL A 79 8.11 14.89 -0.95
CA VAL A 79 7.86 13.45 -1.04
C VAL A 79 9.17 12.68 -1.22
N LYS A 80 10.08 13.17 -2.07
CA LYS A 80 11.39 12.53 -2.26
C LYS A 80 12.20 12.51 -0.96
N GLU A 81 12.20 13.60 -0.19
CA GLU A 81 12.93 13.68 1.08
C GLU A 81 12.45 12.60 2.06
N LEU A 82 11.13 12.50 2.23
CA LEU A 82 10.50 11.48 3.09
C LEU A 82 10.74 10.05 2.59
N LEU A 83 10.71 9.81 1.28
CA LEU A 83 10.96 8.47 0.73
C LEU A 83 12.43 8.06 0.81
N SER A 84 13.37 9.00 0.78
CA SER A 84 14.80 8.70 0.76
C SER A 84 15.34 8.17 2.10
N ARG A 85 14.60 8.41 3.19
CA ARG A 85 15.01 8.11 4.57
C ARG A 85 13.87 7.58 5.41
N ASN A 86 14.16 6.55 6.21
CA ASN A 86 13.29 6.18 7.33
C ASN A 86 13.44 7.20 8.46
N ASP A 87 12.60 7.07 9.47
CA ASP A 87 12.56 8.02 10.60
C ASP A 87 13.82 7.96 11.49
N ASP A 88 14.46 6.79 11.55
CA ASP A 88 15.76 6.58 12.18
C ASP A 88 16.95 7.14 11.35
N ARG A 89 16.67 7.80 10.22
CA ARG A 89 17.63 8.33 9.24
C ARG A 89 18.38 7.27 8.43
N SER A 90 18.01 5.99 8.53
CA SER A 90 18.52 4.95 7.63
C SER A 90 18.06 5.20 6.18
N SER A 91 18.82 4.68 5.22
CA SER A 91 18.44 4.80 3.80
C SER A 91 17.21 3.96 3.48
N ASN A 92 16.30 4.50 2.68
CA ASN A 92 15.07 3.82 2.27
C ASN A 92 15.01 3.68 0.73
N PHE A 93 14.33 4.57 0.00
CA PHE A 93 14.31 4.54 -1.47
C PHE A 93 15.54 5.19 -2.10
N SER A 94 16.02 4.60 -3.19
CA SER A 94 16.88 5.29 -4.16
C SER A 94 16.00 6.12 -5.11
N CYS A 95 15.89 7.42 -4.84
CA CYS A 95 15.01 8.32 -5.57
C CYS A 95 15.69 8.94 -6.81
N ILE A 96 14.95 8.98 -7.92
CA ILE A 96 15.24 9.74 -9.14
C ILE A 96 14.22 10.87 -9.21
N GLU A 97 14.69 12.10 -9.38
CA GLU A 97 13.84 13.30 -9.45
C GLU A 97 13.76 13.82 -10.89
N LEU A 98 12.55 14.18 -11.31
CA LEU A 98 12.29 14.84 -12.59
C LEU A 98 11.43 16.08 -12.33
N LEU A 99 12.09 17.25 -12.31
CA LEU A 99 11.50 18.51 -11.86
C LEU A 99 11.40 19.54 -13.00
N GLY A 100 10.23 20.14 -13.17
CA GLY A 100 9.93 21.15 -14.19
C GLY A 100 9.47 22.46 -13.58
N PRO A 101 10.36 23.25 -12.95
CA PRO A 101 10.01 24.53 -12.35
C PRO A 101 9.65 25.59 -13.41
N LYS A 102 9.05 26.70 -12.98
CA LYS A 102 8.72 27.84 -13.84
C LYS A 102 9.90 28.32 -14.69
N GLY A 103 9.66 28.58 -15.97
CA GLY A 103 10.66 29.00 -16.96
C GLY A 103 11.30 27.84 -17.74
N THR A 104 10.84 26.61 -17.55
CA THR A 104 11.35 25.40 -18.25
C THR A 104 10.46 24.92 -19.40
N ALA A 105 9.26 25.48 -19.58
CA ALA A 105 8.30 25.08 -20.61
C ALA A 105 8.78 25.33 -22.05
N SER A 106 9.75 26.22 -22.23
CA SER A 106 10.32 26.58 -23.54
C SER A 106 11.85 26.58 -23.44
N GLY A 107 12.48 25.41 -23.62
CA GLY A 107 13.94 25.27 -23.57
C GLY A 107 14.40 23.82 -23.54
N SER A 108 15.72 23.60 -23.48
CA SER A 108 16.34 22.27 -23.37
C SER A 108 15.98 21.54 -22.08
N SER A 109 15.59 22.28 -21.04
CA SER A 109 15.19 21.75 -19.72
C SER A 109 13.71 21.36 -19.66
N GLN A 110 12.96 21.44 -20.77
CA GLN A 110 11.56 21.08 -20.80
C GLN A 110 11.37 19.58 -20.57
N ILE A 111 10.50 19.22 -19.62
CA ILE A 111 10.08 17.83 -19.44
C ILE A 111 9.05 17.48 -20.51
N THR A 112 9.53 16.82 -21.56
CA THR A 112 8.67 16.30 -22.62
C THR A 112 8.02 14.97 -22.23
N ARG A 113 6.93 14.62 -22.90
CA ARG A 113 6.30 13.29 -22.77
C ARG A 113 7.27 12.14 -23.07
N VAL A 114 8.19 12.34 -24.02
CA VAL A 114 9.20 11.35 -24.39
C VAL A 114 10.18 11.13 -23.23
N LEU A 115 10.65 12.22 -22.61
CA LEU A 115 11.54 12.15 -21.46
C LEU A 115 10.85 11.50 -20.25
N LEU A 116 9.63 11.93 -19.92
CA LEU A 116 8.86 11.33 -18.83
C LEU A 116 8.65 9.83 -19.06
N ARG A 117 8.24 9.42 -20.27
CA ARG A 117 8.05 8.02 -20.63
C ARG A 117 9.35 7.22 -20.50
N HIS A 118 10.49 7.78 -20.89
CA HIS A 118 11.79 7.13 -20.72
C HIS A 118 12.07 6.84 -19.25
N HIS A 119 11.93 7.83 -18.36
CA HIS A 119 12.14 7.64 -16.92
C HIS A 119 11.16 6.63 -16.30
N VAL A 120 9.89 6.64 -16.71
CA VAL A 120 8.89 5.65 -16.25
C VAL A 120 9.29 4.24 -16.66
N ARG A 121 9.72 4.04 -17.91
CA ARG A 121 10.18 2.72 -18.36
C ARG A 121 11.44 2.28 -17.62
N ASP A 122 12.36 3.20 -17.41
CA ASP A 122 13.63 2.91 -16.74
C ASP A 122 13.43 2.51 -15.28
N ILE A 123 12.57 3.22 -14.52
CA ILE A 123 12.29 2.87 -13.12
C ILE A 123 11.58 1.52 -13.02
N LEU A 124 10.61 1.25 -13.90
CA LEU A 124 9.83 0.00 -13.90
C LEU A 124 10.61 -1.20 -14.47
N ALA A 125 11.74 -0.97 -15.14
CA ALA A 125 12.64 -2.02 -15.61
C ALA A 125 13.78 -2.34 -14.62
N LYS A 126 13.91 -1.61 -13.51
CA LYS A 126 14.99 -1.85 -12.53
C LYS A 126 14.86 -3.23 -11.86
N LYS A 127 16.01 -3.80 -11.49
CA LYS A 127 16.10 -5.00 -10.65
C LYS A 127 16.05 -4.61 -9.17
N VAL A 128 14.85 -4.33 -8.69
CA VAL A 128 14.54 -3.94 -7.30
C VAL A 128 13.37 -4.76 -6.79
N ASP A 129 13.23 -4.85 -5.46
CA ASP A 129 12.14 -5.56 -4.81
C ASP A 129 10.87 -4.70 -4.79
N MET A 130 11.04 -3.38 -4.72
CA MET A 130 9.95 -2.40 -4.71
C MET A 130 10.26 -1.19 -5.57
N ALA A 131 9.27 -0.74 -6.35
CA ALA A 131 9.29 0.54 -7.03
C ALA A 131 8.14 1.44 -6.56
N LEU A 132 8.41 2.74 -6.49
CA LEU A 132 7.40 3.75 -6.27
C LEU A 132 7.46 4.81 -7.38
N MET A 133 6.32 5.22 -7.91
CA MET A 133 6.22 6.39 -8.76
C MET A 133 5.32 7.42 -8.09
N TYR A 134 5.82 8.63 -7.89
CA TYR A 134 5.04 9.78 -7.45
C TYR A 134 5.00 10.81 -8.56
N PHE A 135 3.82 11.35 -8.85
CA PHE A 135 3.65 12.39 -9.85
C PHE A 135 2.72 13.50 -9.34
N SER A 136 3.19 14.75 -9.43
CA SER A 136 2.38 15.96 -9.25
C SER A 136 2.46 16.85 -10.48
N GLY A 137 1.32 17.18 -11.09
CA GLY A 137 1.27 17.93 -12.34
C GLY A 137 0.00 17.72 -13.18
N HIS A 138 0.03 18.15 -14.43
CA HIS A 138 -1.00 17.96 -15.46
C HIS A 138 -0.56 16.95 -16.52
N GLY A 139 -1.53 16.23 -17.09
CA GLY A 139 -1.36 15.59 -18.41
C GLY A 139 -0.59 14.27 -18.41
N ILE A 140 -0.54 13.54 -17.30
CA ILE A 140 0.01 12.19 -17.27
C ILE A 140 -0.93 11.19 -17.92
N VAL A 141 -0.37 10.26 -18.69
CA VAL A 141 -1.14 9.24 -19.39
C VAL A 141 -1.06 7.93 -18.62
N MET A 142 -2.06 7.72 -17.75
CA MET A 142 -2.08 6.57 -16.82
C MET A 142 -2.06 5.22 -17.52
N HIS A 143 -2.64 5.09 -18.70
CA HIS A 143 -2.68 3.79 -19.38
C HIS A 143 -1.28 3.25 -19.64
N GLU A 144 -0.34 4.09 -20.11
CA GLU A 144 1.02 3.67 -20.42
C GLU A 144 1.74 3.24 -19.13
N ILE A 145 1.51 3.96 -18.03
CA ILE A 145 2.12 3.66 -16.74
C ILE A 145 1.60 2.33 -16.19
N VAL A 146 0.29 2.10 -16.27
CA VAL A 146 -0.32 0.84 -15.84
C VAL A 146 0.16 -0.32 -16.70
N GLU A 147 0.29 -0.13 -18.01
CA GLU A 147 0.83 -1.14 -18.93
C GLU A 147 2.28 -1.49 -18.56
N TYR A 148 3.15 -0.49 -18.40
CA TYR A 148 4.54 -0.74 -17.96
C TYR A 148 4.63 -1.38 -16.57
N ALA A 149 3.74 -1.01 -15.65
CA ALA A 149 3.71 -1.61 -14.31
C ALA A 149 3.29 -3.08 -14.36
N ASN A 150 2.30 -3.40 -15.20
CA ASN A 150 1.84 -4.76 -15.43
C ASN A 150 2.90 -5.63 -16.12
N ASP A 151 3.69 -5.08 -17.02
CA ASP A 151 4.77 -5.81 -17.70
C ASP A 151 6.05 -5.91 -16.86
N SER A 152 6.18 -5.07 -15.83
CA SER A 152 7.35 -5.05 -14.95
C SER A 152 7.49 -6.35 -14.15
N LYS A 153 8.73 -6.79 -13.93
CA LYS A 153 9.07 -7.93 -13.08
C LYS A 153 9.26 -7.56 -11.60
N ILE A 154 9.13 -6.28 -11.26
CA ILE A 154 9.31 -5.80 -9.89
C ILE A 154 8.18 -6.35 -9.01
N PRO A 155 8.47 -7.03 -7.89
CA PRO A 155 7.44 -7.65 -7.05
C PRO A 155 6.35 -6.68 -6.59
N GLN A 156 6.73 -5.52 -6.05
CA GLN A 156 5.78 -4.52 -5.57
C GLN A 156 5.97 -3.17 -6.26
N ILE A 157 4.89 -2.60 -6.80
CA ILE A 157 4.88 -1.28 -7.44
C ILE A 157 3.74 -0.46 -6.84
N THR A 158 4.08 0.73 -6.32
CA THR A 158 3.09 1.71 -5.87
C THR A 158 3.16 2.95 -6.75
N ILE A 159 2.02 3.39 -7.28
CA ILE A 159 1.91 4.61 -8.10
C ILE A 159 1.01 5.60 -7.34
N ILE A 160 1.52 6.79 -7.04
CA ILE A 160 0.80 7.87 -6.36
C ILE A 160 0.69 9.06 -7.33
N VAL A 161 -0.52 9.53 -7.59
CA VAL A 161 -0.77 10.59 -8.58
C VAL A 161 -1.60 11.72 -8.00
N ASP A 162 -0.98 12.88 -7.91
CA ASP A 162 -1.55 14.16 -7.52
C ASP A 162 -1.78 15.03 -8.77
N ALA A 163 -2.83 14.70 -9.52
CA ALA A 163 -3.18 15.39 -10.75
C ALA A 163 -4.72 15.48 -10.91
N CYS A 164 -5.20 16.62 -11.42
CA CYS A 164 -6.59 16.75 -11.88
C CYS A 164 -6.76 15.94 -13.17
N PHE A 165 -7.52 14.86 -13.14
CA PHE A 165 -7.90 14.18 -14.38
C PHE A 165 -9.00 14.97 -15.08
N SER A 166 -8.69 15.64 -16.19
CA SER A 166 -9.70 16.10 -17.16
C SER A 166 -10.05 15.02 -18.21
N GLY A 167 -9.46 13.82 -18.10
CA GLY A 167 -9.56 12.76 -19.09
C GLY A 167 -9.78 11.39 -18.46
N LYS A 168 -10.97 10.84 -18.69
CA LYS A 168 -11.39 9.46 -18.36
C LYS A 168 -10.22 8.48 -18.47
N LEU A 169 -9.92 7.81 -17.35
CA LEU A 169 -9.13 6.58 -17.30
C LEU A 169 -9.68 5.48 -18.27
N GLY A 170 -10.89 5.63 -18.81
CA GLY A 170 -11.62 4.65 -19.61
C GLY A 170 -11.66 4.82 -21.14
N ALA A 171 -10.57 5.20 -21.81
CA ALA A 171 -10.53 5.27 -23.29
C ALA A 171 -9.37 4.52 -23.95
N VAL A 172 -8.96 3.38 -23.38
CA VAL A 172 -7.95 2.46 -23.96
C VAL A 172 -8.52 1.05 -24.01
N PRO A 173 -8.29 0.24 -25.05
CA PRO A 173 -8.83 -1.13 -25.15
C PRO A 173 -8.45 -2.06 -23.97
N ALA A 174 -7.30 -1.82 -23.32
CA ALA A 174 -6.86 -2.51 -22.11
C ALA A 174 -7.58 -2.03 -20.83
N ILE A 175 -8.31 -0.91 -20.92
CA ILE A 175 -9.25 -0.37 -19.93
C ILE A 175 -10.61 -0.27 -20.62
N LYS A 176 -11.11 -1.41 -21.12
CA LYS A 176 -12.53 -1.51 -21.47
C LYS A 176 -13.34 -1.42 -20.18
N GLU A 177 -14.33 -0.54 -20.17
CA GLU A 177 -15.39 -0.53 -19.14
C GLU A 177 -14.87 -0.31 -17.70
N ASP A 178 -14.12 0.77 -17.46
CA ASP A 178 -13.81 1.21 -16.09
C ASP A 178 -12.94 0.22 -15.27
N ARG A 179 -12.33 -0.76 -15.94
CA ARG A 179 -11.49 -1.80 -15.32
C ARG A 179 -10.03 -1.59 -15.67
N ALA A 180 -9.31 -0.85 -14.83
CA ALA A 180 -7.85 -1.02 -14.78
C ALA A 180 -7.55 -2.46 -14.29
N VAL A 181 -7.04 -3.32 -15.17
CA VAL A 181 -6.55 -4.64 -14.76
C VAL A 181 -5.15 -4.44 -14.21
N LEU A 182 -4.95 -4.74 -12.94
CA LEU A 182 -3.65 -4.69 -12.28
C LEU A 182 -3.15 -6.10 -12.05
N ARG A 183 -1.90 -6.39 -12.41
CA ARG A 183 -1.26 -7.64 -12.00
C ARG A 183 -1.05 -7.65 -10.48
N GLU A 184 -0.78 -8.83 -9.94
CA GLU A 184 -0.39 -8.96 -8.54
C GLU A 184 0.89 -8.13 -8.25
N GLY A 185 0.86 -7.40 -7.14
CA GLY A 185 1.95 -6.53 -6.68
C GLY A 185 1.78 -5.05 -7.03
N VAL A 186 0.75 -4.66 -7.80
CA VAL A 186 0.56 -3.26 -8.23
C VAL A 186 -0.54 -2.58 -7.40
N ALA A 187 -0.23 -1.39 -6.90
CA ALA A 187 -1.15 -0.49 -6.22
C ALA A 187 -1.09 0.92 -6.81
N ILE A 188 -2.23 1.58 -6.90
CA ILE A 188 -2.40 2.94 -7.44
C ILE A 188 -3.24 3.75 -6.45
N LEU A 189 -2.75 4.94 -6.12
CA LEU A 189 -3.43 5.94 -5.29
C LEU A 189 -3.51 7.26 -6.06
N THR A 190 -4.69 7.85 -6.20
CA THR A 190 -4.86 9.12 -6.93
C THR A 190 -5.65 10.16 -6.13
N ALA A 191 -5.35 11.45 -6.33
CA ALA A 191 -5.97 12.56 -5.59
C ALA A 191 -7.45 12.82 -5.91
N SER A 192 -7.92 12.50 -7.11
CA SER A 192 -9.30 12.79 -7.55
C SER A 192 -9.91 11.68 -8.41
N SER A 193 -11.25 11.57 -8.35
CA SER A 193 -12.07 10.97 -9.40
C SER A 193 -12.29 11.99 -10.53
N GLY A 194 -12.47 11.54 -11.77
CA GLY A 194 -12.28 12.29 -13.02
C GLY A 194 -13.13 13.55 -13.31
N ASP A 195 -13.80 14.14 -12.31
CA ASP A 195 -14.65 15.34 -12.43
C ASP A 195 -14.34 16.45 -11.40
N GLU A 196 -13.34 16.29 -10.51
CA GLU A 196 -13.04 17.24 -9.43
C GLU A 196 -11.74 18.04 -9.66
N VAL A 197 -11.76 19.35 -9.37
CA VAL A 197 -10.58 20.22 -9.43
C VAL A 197 -9.77 20.08 -8.14
N ALA A 198 -8.44 19.91 -8.26
CA ALA A 198 -7.53 19.96 -7.12
C ALA A 198 -7.58 21.32 -6.45
N VAL A 199 -7.98 21.28 -5.18
CA VAL A 199 -7.99 22.44 -4.31
C VAL A 199 -6.57 22.62 -3.79
N MET A 200 -5.95 23.72 -4.18
CA MET A 200 -4.63 24.13 -3.71
C MET A 200 -4.81 25.14 -2.59
N SER A 201 -4.45 24.77 -1.37
CA SER A 201 -4.25 25.75 -0.29
C SER A 201 -2.77 26.05 -0.22
N SER A 202 -2.37 27.31 -0.37
CA SER A 202 -1.02 27.82 -0.02
C SER A 202 0.14 26.91 -0.48
N ASP A 203 0.63 27.11 -1.70
CA ASP A 203 1.87 26.55 -2.26
C ASP A 203 2.04 25.02 -2.32
N ARG A 204 1.02 24.24 -1.95
CA ARG A 204 1.05 22.78 -1.88
C ARG A 204 -0.30 22.15 -2.23
N SER A 205 -0.31 20.95 -2.82
CA SER A 205 -1.54 20.14 -2.93
C SER A 205 -2.02 19.64 -1.56
N LEU A 206 -3.32 19.76 -1.28
CA LEU A 206 -3.93 19.22 -0.06
C LEU A 206 -3.73 17.70 0.03
N PHE A 207 -3.98 16.98 -1.06
CA PHE A 207 -3.76 15.54 -1.13
C PHE A 207 -2.31 15.17 -0.77
N THR A 208 -1.34 15.85 -1.38
CA THR A 208 0.07 15.60 -1.12
C THR A 208 0.48 15.96 0.30
N SER A 209 -0.13 16.99 0.88
CA SER A 209 0.09 17.34 2.29
C SER A 209 -0.29 16.18 3.23
N TYR A 210 -1.43 15.53 2.99
CA TYR A 210 -1.87 14.38 3.78
C TYR A 210 -1.07 13.11 3.48
N VAL A 211 -0.64 12.89 2.24
CA VAL A 211 0.30 11.80 1.91
C VAL A 211 1.61 11.96 2.65
N CYS A 212 2.12 13.19 2.80
CA CYS A 212 3.33 13.43 3.56
C CYS A 212 3.13 13.27 5.07
N ALA A 213 2.02 13.77 5.64
CA ALA A 213 1.69 13.52 7.04
C ALA A 213 1.53 12.01 7.34
N ALA A 214 0.97 11.24 6.40
CA ALA A 214 0.88 9.79 6.48
C ALA A 214 2.29 9.15 6.53
N LEU A 215 3.17 9.56 5.61
CA LEU A 215 4.56 9.08 5.54
C LEU A 215 5.38 9.47 6.77
N GLU A 216 5.16 10.64 7.35
CA GLU A 216 5.83 11.11 8.57
C GLU A 216 5.49 10.28 9.81
N GLY A 217 4.43 9.47 9.75
CA GLY A 217 4.05 8.54 10.80
C GLY A 217 2.57 8.57 11.16
N GLY A 218 1.80 9.51 10.61
CA GLY A 218 0.35 9.56 10.84
C GLY A 218 -0.38 8.28 10.40
N ALA A 219 0.19 7.55 9.43
CA ALA A 219 -0.34 6.28 8.93
C ALA A 219 0.50 5.06 9.34
N ALA A 220 1.37 5.20 10.34
CA ALA A 220 2.20 4.11 10.82
C ALA A 220 1.39 3.14 11.70
N ASP A 221 1.61 1.84 11.53
CA ASP A 221 1.06 0.84 12.45
C ASP A 221 1.85 0.79 13.78
N VAL A 222 1.46 -0.11 14.69
CA VAL A 222 2.13 -0.28 15.99
C VAL A 222 3.62 -0.65 15.88
N ARG A 223 4.04 -1.19 14.73
CA ARG A 223 5.43 -1.55 14.41
C ARG A 223 6.17 -0.42 13.67
N GLY A 224 5.50 0.71 13.41
CA GLY A 224 6.07 1.85 12.69
C GLY A 224 5.96 1.72 11.17
N ASP A 225 5.33 0.67 10.63
CA ASP A 225 5.28 0.43 9.19
C ASP A 225 4.20 1.30 8.52
N VAL A 226 4.59 2.12 7.54
CA VAL A 226 3.66 2.89 6.68
C VAL A 226 3.54 2.19 5.32
N THR A 227 2.34 1.82 4.90
CA THR A 227 2.06 1.10 3.66
C THR A 227 1.20 1.93 2.70
N SER A 228 1.07 1.52 1.43
CA SER A 228 0.18 2.23 0.48
C SER A 228 -1.28 2.22 0.94
N ALA A 229 -1.75 1.13 1.55
CA ALA A 229 -3.11 1.05 2.09
C ALA A 229 -3.31 1.91 3.34
N SER A 230 -2.31 1.98 4.23
CA SER A 230 -2.44 2.85 5.42
C SER A 230 -2.38 4.33 5.04
N ILE A 231 -1.59 4.71 4.03
CA ILE A 231 -1.65 6.07 3.45
C ILE A 231 -3.06 6.37 2.94
N TYR A 232 -3.66 5.49 2.14
CA TYR A 232 -5.03 5.70 1.66
C TYR A 232 -6.02 5.88 2.81
N ALA A 233 -6.00 4.96 3.80
CA ALA A 233 -6.91 5.01 4.93
C ALA A 233 -6.76 6.31 5.74
N TYR A 234 -5.52 6.76 5.96
CA TYR A 234 -5.23 8.01 6.65
C TYR A 234 -5.74 9.23 5.88
N VAL A 235 -5.44 9.31 4.58
CA VAL A 235 -5.87 10.43 3.73
C VAL A 235 -7.41 10.47 3.64
N GLU A 236 -8.06 9.33 3.42
CA GLU A 236 -9.53 9.26 3.32
C GLU A 236 -10.25 9.69 4.59
N GLN A 237 -9.70 9.37 5.77
CA GLN A 237 -10.30 9.77 7.06
C GLN A 237 -10.20 11.27 7.35
N ILE A 238 -9.22 11.95 6.78
CA ILE A 238 -8.95 13.38 7.04
C ILE A 238 -9.66 14.26 6.01
N MET A 239 -9.84 13.77 4.79
CA MET A 239 -10.55 14.50 3.74
C MET A 239 -12.04 14.53 4.05
N GLY A 240 -12.62 15.73 4.06
CA GLY A 240 -14.02 15.96 4.35
C GLY A 240 -14.95 15.54 3.20
N PRO A 241 -16.28 15.49 3.44
CA PRO A 241 -17.26 15.02 2.45
C PRO A 241 -17.33 15.84 1.14
N LEU A 242 -16.81 17.07 1.17
CA LEU A 242 -16.78 18.05 0.07
C LEU A 242 -15.37 18.23 -0.53
N ASP A 243 -14.36 17.56 0.04
CA ASP A 243 -13.01 17.57 -0.48
C ASP A 243 -12.87 16.54 -1.62
N GLN A 244 -11.75 16.62 -2.36
CA GLN A 244 -11.47 15.62 -3.39
C GLN A 244 -11.49 14.21 -2.80
N ARG A 245 -12.07 13.24 -3.49
CA ARG A 245 -12.05 11.86 -3.00
C ARG A 245 -10.85 11.10 -3.54
N PRO A 246 -9.91 10.65 -2.69
CA PRO A 246 -8.80 9.84 -3.15
C PRO A 246 -9.33 8.48 -3.62
N MET A 247 -8.73 7.94 -4.68
CA MET A 247 -9.04 6.61 -5.18
C MET A 247 -7.86 5.68 -4.94
N TYR A 248 -8.12 4.52 -4.34
CA TYR A 248 -7.13 3.47 -4.15
C TYR A 248 -7.54 2.19 -4.87
N LYS A 249 -6.66 1.71 -5.75
CA LYS A 249 -6.84 0.47 -6.47
C LYS A 249 -5.59 -0.37 -6.35
N ALA A 250 -5.73 -1.57 -5.79
CA ALA A 250 -4.60 -2.46 -5.59
C ALA A 250 -4.97 -3.91 -5.91
N ASN A 251 -4.02 -4.63 -6.47
CA ASN A 251 -4.02 -6.08 -6.53
C ASN A 251 -2.74 -6.57 -5.84
N VAL A 252 -2.76 -6.63 -4.52
CA VAL A 252 -1.58 -6.92 -3.69
C VAL A 252 -1.91 -8.01 -2.68
N ALA A 253 -1.09 -9.07 -2.65
CA ALA A 253 -1.22 -10.14 -1.66
C ALA A 253 -0.54 -9.77 -0.33
N ARG A 254 0.45 -8.87 -0.37
CA ARG A 254 1.21 -8.37 0.77
C ARG A 254 1.50 -6.89 0.56
N LEU A 255 1.54 -6.14 1.66
CA LEU A 255 1.82 -4.71 1.69
C LEU A 255 3.13 -4.49 2.44
N ASP A 256 4.25 -4.47 1.72
CA ASP A 256 5.53 -4.12 2.35
C ASP A 256 5.59 -2.60 2.59
N ALA A 257 6.28 -2.20 3.66
CA ALA A 257 6.37 -0.82 4.12
C ALA A 257 7.05 0.09 3.08
N LEU A 258 6.39 1.20 2.74
CA LEU A 258 6.96 2.29 1.97
C LEU A 258 7.95 3.07 2.85
N ARG A 259 7.64 3.33 4.11
CA ARG A 259 8.55 3.98 5.07
C ARG A 259 8.40 3.33 6.45
N SER A 260 9.50 3.22 7.18
CA SER A 260 9.48 2.79 8.57
C SER A 260 9.65 4.01 9.48
N CYS A 261 8.71 4.17 10.40
CA CYS A 261 8.65 5.19 11.44
C CYS A 261 9.08 4.61 12.78
N ASN A 262 9.29 5.46 13.79
CA ASN A 262 9.56 4.97 15.13
C ASN A 262 8.37 4.11 15.63
N PRO A 263 8.59 2.83 16.00
CA PRO A 263 7.51 1.97 16.46
C PRO A 263 6.94 2.47 17.79
N VAL A 264 5.61 2.41 17.93
CA VAL A 264 4.94 2.65 19.22
C VAL A 264 5.36 1.58 20.23
N VAL A 265 5.49 0.33 19.77
CA VAL A 265 5.98 -0.78 20.59
C VAL A 265 7.19 -1.41 19.92
N PRO A 266 8.39 -1.32 20.51
CA PRO A 266 9.60 -1.93 19.96
C PRO A 266 9.43 -3.43 19.67
N GLN A 267 10.05 -3.90 18.60
CA GLN A 267 9.88 -5.27 18.11
C GLN A 267 10.35 -6.34 19.12
N ASP A 268 11.37 -6.03 19.93
CA ASP A 268 11.84 -6.87 21.03
C ASP A 268 10.84 -6.93 22.17
N VAL A 269 10.14 -5.84 22.48
CA VAL A 269 9.02 -5.82 23.44
C VAL A 269 7.84 -6.65 22.92
N LEU A 270 7.44 -6.48 21.64
CA LEU A 270 6.38 -7.29 21.03
C LEU A 270 6.72 -8.79 21.05
N ARG A 271 8.00 -9.16 20.91
CA ARG A 271 8.43 -10.56 21.00
C ARG A 271 8.25 -11.15 22.40
N LYS A 272 8.21 -10.33 23.46
CA LYS A 272 7.92 -10.81 24.82
C LYS A 272 6.46 -11.23 25.02
N LEU A 273 5.56 -10.96 24.07
CA LEU A 273 4.18 -11.45 24.16
C LEU A 273 4.10 -12.97 24.31
N VAL A 274 5.03 -13.74 23.72
CA VAL A 274 5.05 -15.20 23.91
C VAL A 274 5.60 -15.62 25.28
N GLU A 275 6.31 -14.72 25.96
CA GLU A 275 6.78 -14.92 27.34
C GLU A 275 5.67 -14.55 28.35
N TYR A 276 4.96 -13.44 28.11
CA TYR A 276 3.84 -12.99 28.95
C TYR A 276 2.58 -13.84 28.79
N PHE A 277 2.31 -14.32 27.57
CA PHE A 277 1.15 -15.15 27.25
C PHE A 277 1.56 -16.49 26.61
N PRO A 278 2.16 -17.42 27.39
CA PRO A 278 2.57 -18.73 26.88
C PRO A 278 1.43 -19.57 26.31
N ARG A 279 0.19 -19.32 26.74
CA ARG A 279 -1.03 -19.99 26.24
C ARG A 279 -2.04 -18.96 25.76
N LEU A 280 -2.83 -19.34 24.75
CA LEU A 280 -3.79 -18.47 24.07
C LEU A 280 -4.80 -17.77 25.00
N ASN A 281 -5.12 -18.40 26.14
CA ASN A 281 -6.14 -17.96 27.09
C ASN A 281 -5.54 -17.68 28.48
N GLU A 282 -4.22 -17.48 28.56
CA GLU A 282 -3.58 -17.15 29.83
C GLU A 282 -3.88 -15.70 30.20
N GLU A 283 -4.42 -15.49 31.40
CA GLU A 283 -4.66 -14.14 31.92
C GLU A 283 -3.37 -13.66 32.59
N HIS A 284 -2.77 -12.60 32.05
CA HIS A 284 -1.63 -11.94 32.68
C HIS A 284 -2.17 -10.93 33.69
N LYS A 285 -1.91 -11.16 34.99
CA LYS A 285 -2.36 -10.26 36.04
C LYS A 285 -1.59 -8.94 35.96
N LEU A 286 -2.33 -7.87 35.69
CA LEU A 286 -1.83 -6.51 35.82
C LEU A 286 -1.91 -6.09 37.29
N ASP A 287 -0.92 -5.33 37.73
CA ASP A 287 -0.92 -4.63 39.01
C ASP A 287 -0.64 -3.13 38.78
N PRO A 288 -0.78 -2.26 39.80
CA PRO A 288 -0.55 -0.83 39.62
C PRO A 288 0.85 -0.45 39.12
N ALA A 289 1.85 -1.34 39.19
CA ALA A 289 3.19 -1.09 38.65
C ALA A 289 3.24 -1.09 37.10
N TYR A 290 2.16 -1.52 36.45
CA TYR A 290 2.02 -1.48 35.00
C TYR A 290 1.45 -0.15 34.48
N GLU A 291 1.01 0.76 35.36
CA GLU A 291 0.54 2.08 34.97
C GLU A 291 1.71 2.93 34.41
N PRO A 292 1.53 3.64 33.28
CA PRO A 292 2.58 4.48 32.69
C PRO A 292 3.13 5.55 33.64
N ASP A 293 2.28 6.01 34.57
CA ASP A 293 2.58 7.06 35.55
C ASP A 293 3.15 6.50 36.86
N HIS A 294 3.34 5.18 36.96
CA HIS A 294 3.81 4.54 38.18
C HIS A 294 5.21 5.05 38.57
N GLY A 295 5.30 5.69 39.74
CA GLY A 295 6.54 6.32 40.25
C GLY A 295 6.75 7.79 39.89
N GLN A 296 5.84 8.41 39.12
CA GLN A 296 5.87 9.87 38.86
C GLN A 296 5.10 10.69 39.90
N HIS A 297 4.56 10.03 40.92
CA HIS A 297 3.89 10.71 42.02
C HIS A 297 4.90 11.47 42.89
N PRO A 298 4.70 12.77 43.14
CA PRO A 298 5.57 13.52 44.04
C PRO A 298 5.58 12.88 45.44
N PRO A 299 6.73 12.89 46.16
CA PRO A 299 6.83 12.28 47.49
C PRO A 299 5.75 12.82 48.42
N GLY A 300 4.89 11.93 48.95
CA GLY A 300 3.80 12.30 49.86
C GLY A 300 2.40 12.39 49.22
N THR A 301 2.25 12.03 47.94
CA THR A 301 0.91 11.80 47.36
C THR A 301 0.57 10.31 47.40
N THR A 302 -0.51 9.94 48.07
CA THR A 302 -1.11 8.60 47.96
C THR A 302 -1.76 8.46 46.57
N PRO A 303 -1.54 7.35 45.86
CA PRO A 303 -2.29 7.03 44.64
C PRO A 303 -3.79 7.10 44.91
N ASP A 304 -4.58 7.58 43.94
CA ASP A 304 -6.03 7.66 44.08
C ASP A 304 -6.62 6.24 44.14
N PRO A 305 -7.23 5.82 45.27
CA PRO A 305 -7.76 4.46 45.41
C PRO A 305 -8.91 4.14 44.44
N ARG A 306 -9.44 5.13 43.70
CA ARG A 306 -10.42 4.90 42.63
C ARG A 306 -9.80 4.45 41.30
N LYS A 307 -8.46 4.50 41.18
CA LYS A 307 -7.71 3.98 40.03
C LYS A 307 -7.16 2.56 40.26
N GLU A 308 -7.32 2.01 41.46
CA GLU A 308 -6.81 0.68 41.85
C GLU A 308 -7.89 -0.42 41.84
N ALA A 309 -9.10 -0.15 41.32
CA ALA A 309 -10.24 -1.08 41.31
C ALA A 309 -10.63 -1.54 39.91
#